data_AF-A0A0P9S2V6-F1
#
_entry.id   AF-A0A0P9S2V6-F1
#
_cell.length_a   1.000
_cell.length_b   1.000
_cell.length_c   1.000
_cell.angle_alpha   90.00
_cell.angle_beta   90.00
_cell.angle_gamma   90.00
#
_symmetry.space_group_name_H-M   'P 1'
#
loop_
_entity.id
_entity.type
_entity.pdbx_description
1 polymer ?
#
loop_
_entity_poly.entity_id
_entity_poly.type
_entity_poly.pdbx_seq_one_letter_code
_entity_poly.pdbx_strand_id
1 'polypeptide(L)'
;MNMITRNYYPVSGQPTQGINPQADNSPPPQVTSGNGSKLVDFAPPQQATGLQSSFNGLGSRTQTPATNAASGATENPVELLLNKLVEAIRTILKDLFSRSQGHQQDGSTPAPAPSEREQAPTSLQSSSAPSSGSPSSSGNTEKPFVVKNDYPTDKPVSLQKSATAAPSDTARTSASAQGNTPAANQSAPAKTLPTATDRSETTEKVAQPAHRAGNGPGADMSGMVGFAKQANTTGGNGGEVVTVNTVADLKKYMEDDKARTVKLGANLSADSKVTINFGANKTLLGTDKGNSLHNIYLASGKTASNDIFQNLNFDHDSRYRENGDMQMFISSGQKYWIDHNTYSGTKDQNAKGLDKLLYVGGTADNVSLTNSKLQNNEYGVILGQPDDSAQAKAEYKGYPRMTIANNVFSNLDVRAPGLMRHGDFDVYNNSIDNFHLGFTATGDATILSQANYFAKGVDVSNKASNSGALDDYGDAHFKDIGSNVSFTQKSPVTAWTPSYQRDIKTAEAARAYDLANAGAKTVS
;
A
#
# COMPACT_ATOMS: atom_id res chain seq x y z
N MET A 1 -27.69 4.23 12.35
CA MET A 1 -27.40 4.18 13.80
C MET A 1 -27.67 2.78 14.29
N ASN A 2 -26.63 1.98 14.50
CA ASN A 2 -26.64 0.76 15.31
C ASN A 2 -25.34 0.78 16.11
N MET A 3 -25.46 0.92 17.43
CA MET A 3 -24.33 0.87 18.35
C MET A 3 -23.80 -0.56 18.40
N ILE A 4 -22.48 -0.72 18.30
CA ILE A 4 -21.81 -1.96 18.69
C ILE A 4 -20.93 -1.64 19.89
N THR A 5 -21.42 -2.03 21.05
CA THR A 5 -20.62 -2.25 22.26
C THR A 5 -19.70 -3.44 22.01
N ARG A 6 -18.38 -3.26 22.06
CA ARG A 6 -17.44 -4.38 22.15
C ARG A 6 -16.86 -4.45 23.56
N ASN A 7 -17.05 -5.61 24.18
CA ASN A 7 -16.48 -5.98 25.46
C ASN A 7 -14.95 -5.98 25.38
N TYR A 8 -14.33 -5.17 26.23
CA TYR A 8 -12.91 -5.25 26.54
C TYR A 8 -12.73 -6.22 27.72
N TYR A 9 -11.81 -7.18 27.59
CA TYR A 9 -11.29 -7.92 28.74
C TYR A 9 -10.21 -7.05 29.41
N PRO A 10 -10.36 -6.64 30.68
CA PRO A 10 -9.27 -6.04 31.41
C PRO A 10 -8.27 -7.12 31.84
N VAL A 11 -6.99 -6.86 31.59
CA VAL A 11 -5.88 -7.60 32.19
C VAL A 11 -5.87 -7.30 33.69
N SER A 12 -6.16 -8.32 34.49
CA SER A 12 -6.09 -8.25 35.95
C SER A 12 -4.65 -8.22 36.42
N GLY A 13 -4.24 -7.08 37.00
CA GLY A 13 -3.09 -7.02 37.89
C GLY A 13 -3.47 -7.50 39.28
N GLN A 14 -2.54 -8.16 39.97
CA GLN A 14 -2.56 -8.29 41.43
C GLN A 14 -1.14 -8.41 42.02
N PRO A 15 -0.97 -8.11 43.32
CA PRO A 15 0.23 -7.48 43.88
C PRO A 15 1.23 -8.44 44.53
N THR A 16 2.34 -7.85 44.98
CA THR A 16 3.51 -8.43 45.65
C THR A 16 3.27 -9.02 47.05
N GLN A 17 4.02 -10.10 47.35
CA GLN A 17 4.55 -10.68 48.61
C GLN A 17 4.31 -12.21 48.59
N GLY A 18 5.22 -13.15 48.90
CA GLY A 18 6.62 -13.23 49.29
C GLY A 18 6.93 -14.70 49.66
N ILE A 19 8.21 -15.07 49.68
CA ILE A 19 8.83 -16.26 50.31
C ILE A 19 8.82 -17.61 49.52
N ASN A 20 10.04 -18.14 49.33
CA ASN A 20 10.48 -19.42 48.72
C ASN A 20 10.66 -20.51 49.84
N PRO A 21 11.09 -21.78 49.64
CA PRO A 21 11.30 -22.60 48.42
C PRO A 21 10.76 -24.06 48.52
N GLN A 22 10.85 -24.82 47.41
CA GLN A 22 11.55 -26.14 47.33
C GLN A 22 10.87 -27.22 46.43
N ALA A 23 11.69 -27.66 45.46
CA ALA A 23 11.91 -28.98 44.83
C ALA A 23 10.83 -29.80 44.08
N ASP A 24 11.36 -30.39 42.98
CA ASP A 24 11.04 -31.62 42.26
C ASP A 24 9.78 -31.71 41.40
N ASN A 25 10.00 -31.93 40.09
CA ASN A 25 9.35 -33.01 39.35
C ASN A 25 10.03 -33.31 37.99
N SER A 26 10.19 -34.61 37.73
CA SER A 26 10.71 -35.23 36.50
C SER A 26 9.69 -35.22 35.34
N PRO A 27 10.11 -35.43 34.05
CA PRO A 27 9.25 -35.36 32.86
C PRO A 27 8.74 -36.74 32.41
N PRO A 28 7.67 -36.83 31.58
CA PRO A 28 7.85 -37.26 30.15
C PRO A 28 6.66 -36.84 29.21
N PRO A 29 6.50 -37.37 27.96
CA PRO A 29 7.43 -37.55 26.85
C PRO A 29 6.94 -36.95 25.50
N GLN A 30 7.83 -37.01 24.50
CA GLN A 30 7.64 -36.69 23.08
C GLN A 30 6.49 -37.46 22.39
N VAL A 31 5.86 -36.80 21.40
CA VAL A 31 5.25 -37.47 20.23
C VAL A 31 5.64 -36.74 18.94
N THR A 32 6.10 -37.53 17.98
CA THR A 32 6.59 -37.21 16.64
C THR A 32 5.46 -37.14 15.60
N SER A 33 5.67 -36.39 14.52
CA SER A 33 5.22 -36.62 13.11
C SER A 33 5.21 -35.26 12.39
N GLY A 34 5.67 -35.04 11.16
CA GLY A 34 5.92 -35.95 10.06
C GLY A 34 5.14 -35.50 8.81
N ASN A 35 5.85 -34.79 7.93
CA ASN A 35 5.66 -34.64 6.47
C ASN A 35 4.58 -33.72 5.86
N GLY A 36 5.06 -32.91 4.90
CA GLY A 36 4.77 -33.19 3.49
C GLY A 36 3.68 -32.35 2.83
N SER A 37 4.08 -31.20 2.28
CA SER A 37 3.31 -30.37 1.36
C SER A 37 3.08 -31.06 0.00
N LYS A 38 1.85 -31.01 -0.53
CA LYS A 38 1.57 -31.19 -1.96
C LYS A 38 0.81 -29.97 -2.52
N LEU A 39 1.26 -29.58 -3.71
CA LEU A 39 0.87 -28.44 -4.55
C LEU A 39 -0.55 -28.60 -5.13
N VAL A 40 -1.21 -27.47 -5.43
CA VAL A 40 -2.47 -27.41 -6.20
C VAL A 40 -2.26 -26.58 -7.47
N ASP A 41 -2.79 -27.11 -8.57
CA ASP A 41 -2.76 -26.65 -9.96
C ASP A 41 -4.00 -25.78 -10.28
N PHE A 42 -3.88 -24.81 -11.21
CA PHE A 42 -4.87 -23.77 -11.51
C PHE A 42 -5.36 -23.82 -12.97
N ALA A 43 -6.23 -24.78 -13.30
CA ALA A 43 -7.02 -24.75 -14.54
C ALA A 43 -8.52 -24.49 -14.24
N PRO A 44 -9.23 -23.69 -15.09
CA PRO A 44 -10.62 -23.27 -14.82
C PRO A 44 -11.65 -24.32 -15.27
N PRO A 45 -12.80 -24.49 -14.57
CA PRO A 45 -13.82 -25.43 -15.01
C PRO A 45 -14.77 -24.87 -16.08
N GLN A 46 -15.12 -25.74 -17.01
CA GLN A 46 -16.14 -25.60 -18.06
C GLN A 46 -17.58 -25.69 -17.52
N GLN A 47 -18.52 -25.16 -18.30
CA GLN A 47 -19.98 -25.24 -18.12
C GLN A 47 -20.52 -26.69 -18.18
N ALA A 48 -21.59 -26.97 -17.42
CA ALA A 48 -22.52 -28.05 -17.72
C ALA A 48 -23.95 -27.74 -17.23
N THR A 49 -24.89 -28.17 -18.06
CA THR A 49 -26.35 -28.00 -18.03
C THR A 49 -27.09 -29.09 -17.25
N GLY A 50 -28.20 -28.72 -16.60
CA GLY A 50 -29.49 -29.46 -16.54
C GLY A 50 -29.65 -30.66 -15.60
N LEU A 51 -30.67 -30.62 -14.73
CA LEU A 51 -31.88 -31.49 -14.78
C LEU A 51 -32.82 -31.28 -13.56
N GLN A 52 -34.07 -31.66 -13.80
CA GLN A 52 -35.33 -31.35 -13.08
C GLN A 52 -35.60 -32.17 -11.81
N SER A 53 -36.48 -31.63 -10.94
CA SER A 53 -37.59 -32.30 -10.20
C SER A 53 -37.97 -31.43 -8.98
N SER A 54 -39.15 -31.42 -8.37
CA SER A 54 -40.55 -31.75 -8.68
C SER A 54 -41.40 -31.13 -7.55
N PHE A 55 -42.68 -30.87 -7.84
CA PHE A 55 -43.69 -30.24 -6.97
C PHE A 55 -43.99 -30.96 -5.65
N ASN A 56 -44.31 -30.16 -4.61
CA ASN A 56 -45.43 -30.28 -3.65
C ASN A 56 -45.33 -29.08 -2.68
N GLY A 57 -46.33 -28.25 -2.37
CA GLY A 57 -47.77 -28.43 -2.37
C GLY A 57 -48.26 -28.53 -0.92
N LEU A 58 -48.61 -27.41 -0.28
CA LEU A 58 -49.52 -27.33 0.88
C LEU A 58 -49.78 -25.85 1.22
N GLY A 59 -51.04 -25.43 1.09
CA GLY A 59 -51.47 -24.07 1.37
C GLY A 59 -52.11 -23.90 2.74
N SER A 60 -52.40 -22.66 3.10
CA SER A 60 -53.62 -22.30 3.86
C SER A 60 -53.77 -20.79 4.04
N ARG A 61 -54.92 -20.32 3.54
CA ARG A 61 -55.86 -19.33 4.11
C ARG A 61 -55.56 -17.82 4.11
N THR A 62 -56.49 -17.17 3.42
CA THR A 62 -56.93 -15.77 3.40
C THR A 62 -57.39 -15.22 4.76
N GLN A 63 -57.12 -13.93 5.00
CA GLN A 63 -58.07 -13.00 5.65
C GLN A 63 -57.71 -11.54 5.32
N THR A 64 -58.63 -10.83 4.68
CA THR A 64 -58.74 -9.36 4.65
C THR A 64 -59.79 -8.93 5.67
N PRO A 65 -59.71 -7.68 6.16
CA PRO A 65 -60.92 -6.87 6.05
C PRO A 65 -60.69 -5.41 5.64
N ALA A 66 -61.62 -4.98 4.77
CA ALA A 66 -62.38 -3.73 4.75
C ALA A 66 -61.70 -2.36 4.49
N THR A 67 -62.31 -1.72 3.51
CA THR A 67 -62.14 -0.41 2.87
C THR A 67 -62.65 0.78 3.69
N ASN A 68 -62.06 1.95 3.48
CA ASN A 68 -62.76 3.24 3.47
C ASN A 68 -62.27 4.11 2.28
N ALA A 69 -63.22 4.58 1.48
CA ALA A 69 -63.12 5.56 0.40
C ALA A 69 -63.05 6.99 0.99
N ALA A 70 -62.67 8.10 0.34
CA ALA A 70 -62.13 8.49 -0.97
C ALA A 70 -61.69 9.97 -0.83
N SER A 71 -60.68 10.44 -1.60
CA SER A 71 -60.68 11.78 -2.23
C SER A 71 -59.36 12.10 -2.94
N GLY A 72 -59.43 12.39 -4.25
CA GLY A 72 -58.56 13.36 -4.94
C GLY A 72 -57.10 12.99 -5.21
N ALA A 73 -56.83 12.10 -6.18
CA ALA A 73 -55.49 11.90 -6.71
C ALA A 73 -55.20 12.92 -7.83
N THR A 74 -54.38 13.92 -7.54
CA THR A 74 -53.52 14.53 -8.56
C THR A 74 -52.44 13.51 -8.91
N GLU A 75 -52.45 13.00 -10.15
CA GLU A 75 -51.42 12.07 -10.63
C GLU A 75 -50.03 12.71 -10.49
N ASN A 76 -49.13 12.05 -9.75
CA ASN A 76 -47.78 12.51 -9.57
C ASN A 76 -46.99 12.26 -10.88
N PRO A 77 -46.51 13.31 -11.58
CA PRO A 77 -45.82 13.16 -12.85
C PRO A 77 -44.53 12.31 -12.75
N VAL A 78 -43.97 12.17 -11.55
CA VAL A 78 -42.80 11.30 -11.29
C VAL A 78 -43.18 9.82 -11.30
N GLU A 79 -44.34 9.43 -10.77
CA GLU A 79 -44.82 8.04 -10.85
C GLU A 79 -45.17 7.65 -12.28
N LEU A 80 -45.76 8.57 -13.05
CA LEU A 80 -46.07 8.33 -14.46
C LEU A 80 -44.79 8.11 -15.28
N LEU A 81 -43.72 8.86 -14.97
CA LEU A 81 -42.41 8.70 -15.61
C LEU A 81 -41.75 7.37 -15.23
N LEU A 82 -41.81 6.98 -13.95
CA LEU A 82 -41.29 5.68 -13.49
C LEU A 82 -42.03 4.52 -14.15
N ASN A 83 -43.35 4.59 -14.23
CA ASN A 83 -44.16 3.53 -14.84
C ASN A 83 -43.88 3.39 -16.34
N LYS A 84 -43.70 4.51 -17.05
CA LYS A 84 -43.28 4.49 -18.46
C LYS A 84 -41.88 3.92 -18.66
N LEU A 85 -40.95 4.21 -17.76
CA LEU A 85 -39.59 3.66 -17.81
C LEU A 85 -39.57 2.15 -17.55
N VAL A 86 -40.37 1.67 -16.59
CA VAL A 86 -40.50 0.24 -16.29
C VAL A 86 -41.08 -0.54 -17.48
N GLU A 87 -42.10 0.01 -18.16
CA GLU A 87 -42.67 -0.62 -19.36
C GLU A 87 -41.73 -0.60 -20.57
N ALA A 88 -40.93 0.46 -20.72
CA ALA A 88 -39.88 0.52 -21.75
C ALA A 88 -38.82 -0.57 -21.52
N ILE A 89 -38.38 -0.76 -20.27
CA ILE A 89 -37.42 -1.82 -19.90
C ILE A 89 -38.01 -3.21 -20.16
N ARG A 90 -39.27 -3.46 -19.80
CA ARG A 90 -39.95 -4.74 -20.11
C ARG A 90 -39.99 -5.04 -21.60
N THR A 91 -40.24 -4.01 -22.42
CA THR A 91 -40.33 -4.15 -23.88
C THR A 91 -38.96 -4.50 -24.47
N ILE A 92 -37.89 -3.82 -24.03
CA ILE A 92 -36.52 -4.11 -24.46
C ILE A 92 -36.11 -5.53 -24.09
N LEU A 93 -36.43 -5.97 -22.87
CA LEU A 93 -36.13 -7.33 -22.42
C LEU A 93 -36.87 -8.37 -23.25
N LYS A 94 -38.16 -8.16 -23.56
CA LYS A 94 -38.92 -9.07 -24.44
C LYS A 94 -38.33 -9.16 -25.85
N ASP A 95 -37.84 -8.06 -26.42
CA ASP A 95 -37.23 -8.07 -27.75
C ASP A 95 -35.86 -8.78 -27.73
N LEU A 96 -35.07 -8.62 -26.67
CA LEU A 96 -33.81 -9.35 -26.49
C LEU A 96 -34.03 -10.87 -26.36
N PHE A 97 -35.03 -11.31 -25.61
CA PHE A 97 -35.34 -12.73 -25.45
C PHE A 97 -35.98 -13.36 -26.68
N SER A 98 -36.67 -12.56 -27.51
CA SER A 98 -37.24 -13.05 -28.78
C SER A 98 -36.15 -13.24 -29.84
N ARG A 99 -35.07 -12.45 -29.80
CA ARG A 99 -33.92 -12.57 -30.71
C ARG A 99 -32.97 -13.73 -30.36
N SER A 100 -33.03 -14.29 -29.15
CA SER A 100 -32.17 -15.40 -28.73
C SER A 100 -32.74 -16.80 -29.03
N GLN A 101 -33.97 -16.91 -29.56
CA GLN A 101 -34.62 -18.20 -29.85
C GLN A 101 -34.82 -18.54 -31.33
N GLY A 102 -34.33 -17.71 -32.26
CA GLY A 102 -34.51 -17.96 -33.70
C GLY A 102 -33.23 -18.39 -34.41
N HIS A 103 -32.73 -19.61 -34.19
CA HIS A 103 -31.89 -20.34 -35.18
C HIS A 103 -31.70 -21.83 -34.77
N GLN A 104 -32.60 -22.70 -35.22
CA GLN A 104 -32.31 -24.12 -35.45
C GLN A 104 -33.15 -24.66 -36.63
N GLN A 105 -32.48 -25.50 -37.44
CA GLN A 105 -32.96 -26.43 -38.48
C GLN A 105 -32.92 -25.95 -39.95
N ASP A 106 -31.85 -26.35 -40.65
CA ASP A 106 -31.81 -27.36 -41.74
C ASP A 106 -30.32 -27.57 -42.11
N GLY A 107 -29.69 -28.73 -42.25
CA GLY A 107 -30.14 -30.11 -42.34
C GLY A 107 -29.62 -30.80 -43.61
N SER A 108 -28.31 -31.11 -43.74
CA SER A 108 -27.82 -32.19 -44.64
C SER A 108 -26.29 -32.37 -44.64
N THR A 109 -25.82 -33.59 -44.34
CA THR A 109 -24.46 -34.13 -44.55
C THR A 109 -24.38 -34.87 -45.90
N PRO A 110 -23.20 -35.00 -46.53
CA PRO A 110 -22.69 -36.35 -46.84
C PRO A 110 -21.18 -36.58 -46.61
N ALA A 111 -20.82 -37.86 -46.72
CA ALA A 111 -19.67 -38.63 -46.19
C ALA A 111 -18.27 -38.45 -46.86
N PRO A 112 -17.18 -39.06 -46.31
CA PRO A 112 -15.77 -38.85 -46.70
C PRO A 112 -15.12 -40.02 -47.48
N ALA A 113 -13.98 -39.76 -48.16
CA ALA A 113 -12.92 -40.72 -48.59
C ALA A 113 -11.71 -39.98 -49.25
N PRO A 114 -10.54 -40.61 -49.52
CA PRO A 114 -9.58 -41.31 -48.64
C PRO A 114 -8.07 -40.96 -48.93
N SER A 115 -7.12 -41.72 -48.35
CA SER A 115 -5.64 -41.86 -48.60
C SER A 115 -4.70 -40.80 -47.97
N GLU A 116 -3.53 -41.09 -47.39
CA GLU A 116 -2.59 -42.22 -47.56
C GLU A 116 -1.60 -42.39 -46.35
N ARG A 117 -1.02 -43.59 -46.21
CA ARG A 117 0.01 -44.06 -45.25
C ARG A 117 1.40 -43.45 -45.58
N GLU A 118 2.35 -43.29 -44.65
CA GLU A 118 3.32 -44.30 -44.15
C GLU A 118 3.95 -43.83 -42.81
N GLN A 119 3.80 -44.59 -41.73
CA GLN A 119 4.75 -45.55 -41.12
C GLN A 119 5.95 -44.96 -40.33
N ALA A 120 5.88 -45.20 -39.01
CA ALA A 120 6.97 -45.18 -38.02
C ALA A 120 7.87 -46.42 -38.12
N PRO A 121 8.91 -46.59 -37.28
CA PRO A 121 8.72 -47.22 -35.94
C PRO A 121 9.75 -46.68 -34.88
N THR A 122 9.77 -46.94 -33.56
CA THR A 122 9.06 -47.85 -32.65
C THR A 122 9.40 -47.51 -31.17
N SER A 123 8.51 -47.97 -30.27
CA SER A 123 8.75 -48.59 -28.94
C SER A 123 9.15 -47.74 -27.72
N LEU A 124 8.64 -47.95 -26.48
CA LEU A 124 7.71 -48.95 -25.89
C LEU A 124 7.29 -48.49 -24.46
N GLN A 125 5.99 -48.68 -24.12
CA GLN A 125 5.37 -49.26 -22.89
C GLN A 125 5.85 -48.86 -21.45
N SER A 126 5.05 -48.83 -20.37
CA SER A 126 3.60 -49.03 -20.09
C SER A 126 3.30 -48.93 -18.56
N SER A 127 2.07 -48.47 -18.21
CA SER A 127 1.14 -48.92 -17.11
C SER A 127 1.61 -48.88 -15.63
N SER A 128 0.84 -48.51 -14.60
CA SER A 128 -0.56 -48.83 -14.24
C SER A 128 -0.98 -48.11 -12.92
N ALA A 129 -2.30 -47.96 -12.67
CA ALA A 129 -2.97 -47.47 -11.44
C ALA A 129 -3.69 -48.67 -10.72
N PRO A 130 -4.67 -48.57 -9.75
CA PRO A 130 -5.33 -47.43 -9.06
C PRO A 130 -5.79 -47.68 -7.56
N SER A 131 -6.71 -46.82 -7.05
CA SER A 131 -7.73 -46.99 -5.96
C SER A 131 -7.36 -46.61 -4.51
N SER A 132 -8.22 -46.17 -3.56
CA SER A 132 -9.60 -45.63 -3.46
C SER A 132 -9.90 -45.30 -1.97
N GLY A 133 -10.77 -44.33 -1.63
CA GLY A 133 -11.46 -44.25 -0.31
C GLY A 133 -11.69 -42.86 0.32
N SER A 134 -12.94 -42.54 0.68
CA SER A 134 -13.46 -41.27 1.28
C SER A 134 -13.82 -41.43 2.79
N PRO A 135 -14.61 -40.54 3.47
CA PRO A 135 -14.18 -39.32 4.18
C PRO A 135 -14.62 -39.28 5.68
N SER A 136 -14.09 -38.32 6.48
CA SER A 136 -14.82 -37.76 7.63
C SER A 136 -14.29 -36.38 8.05
N SER A 137 -15.20 -35.56 8.56
CA SER A 137 -15.14 -34.11 8.82
C SER A 137 -14.75 -33.74 10.26
N SER A 138 -14.02 -32.64 10.46
CA SER A 138 -14.33 -31.58 11.47
C SER A 138 -13.21 -30.54 11.64
N GLY A 139 -13.57 -29.25 11.67
CA GLY A 139 -13.05 -28.26 12.62
C GLY A 139 -11.87 -27.36 12.22
N ASN A 140 -12.17 -26.10 11.93
CA ASN A 140 -11.25 -24.99 11.61
C ASN A 140 -10.26 -24.59 12.72
N THR A 141 -9.08 -24.10 12.31
CA THR A 141 -8.39 -22.93 12.89
C THR A 141 -7.33 -22.41 11.89
N GLU A 142 -7.46 -21.14 11.48
CA GLU A 142 -6.61 -20.45 10.50
C GLU A 142 -5.20 -20.10 11.04
N LYS A 143 -4.20 -20.10 10.16
CA LYS A 143 -2.81 -19.67 10.39
C LYS A 143 -2.46 -18.46 9.50
N PRO A 144 -1.54 -17.57 9.94
CA PRO A 144 -1.13 -16.39 9.20
C PRO A 144 -0.32 -16.72 7.93
N PHE A 145 -0.40 -15.82 6.95
CA PHE A 145 0.24 -15.90 5.64
C PHE A 145 1.77 -15.99 5.74
N VAL A 146 2.35 -17.10 5.31
CA VAL A 146 3.79 -17.29 5.10
C VAL A 146 4.04 -17.43 3.61
N VAL A 147 4.74 -16.46 3.00
CA VAL A 147 5.36 -16.65 1.68
C VAL A 147 6.67 -17.39 1.93
N LYS A 148 6.74 -18.66 1.50
CA LYS A 148 8.02 -19.37 1.43
C LYS A 148 8.82 -18.85 0.23
N ASN A 149 9.96 -18.22 0.50
CA ASN A 149 11.01 -18.05 -0.48
C ASN A 149 11.85 -19.33 -0.50
N ASP A 150 11.68 -20.17 -1.52
CA ASP A 150 12.61 -21.28 -1.78
C ASP A 150 13.91 -20.70 -2.36
N TYR A 151 14.96 -20.64 -1.54
CA TYR A 151 16.35 -20.48 -1.99
C TYR A 151 17.08 -21.82 -1.83
N PRO A 152 17.73 -22.37 -2.87
CA PRO A 152 18.77 -23.38 -2.67
C PRO A 152 20.00 -22.71 -2.07
N THR A 153 20.43 -23.20 -0.92
CA THR A 153 21.72 -22.88 -0.30
C THR A 153 22.86 -23.45 -1.15
N ASP A 154 23.69 -22.56 -1.71
CA ASP A 154 25.06 -22.89 -2.07
C ASP A 154 26.04 -22.13 -1.17
N LYS A 155 27.04 -22.87 -0.68
CA LYS A 155 28.04 -22.45 0.30
C LYS A 155 28.96 -21.33 -0.22
N PRO A 156 29.53 -20.49 0.67
CA PRO A 156 30.32 -19.34 0.27
C PRO A 156 31.71 -19.75 -0.27
N VAL A 157 32.07 -19.20 -1.44
CA VAL A 157 33.45 -19.14 -1.93
C VAL A 157 34.12 -17.92 -1.32
N SER A 158 35.17 -18.17 -0.54
CA SER A 158 36.05 -17.18 0.08
C SER A 158 36.87 -16.42 -0.97
N LEU A 159 36.79 -15.09 -0.97
CA LEU A 159 37.69 -14.21 -1.72
C LEU A 159 38.72 -13.57 -0.77
N GLN A 160 39.98 -13.86 -1.08
CA GLN A 160 41.18 -13.44 -0.37
C GLN A 160 41.42 -11.93 -0.48
N LYS A 161 41.82 -11.36 0.66
CA LYS A 161 42.36 -10.02 0.83
C LYS A 161 43.84 -10.03 0.40
N SER A 162 44.17 -9.29 -0.66
CA SER A 162 45.56 -8.98 -1.01
C SER A 162 45.90 -7.57 -0.55
N ALA A 163 46.85 -7.49 0.38
CA ALA A 163 47.55 -6.29 0.78
C ALA A 163 48.82 -6.13 -0.08
N THR A 164 49.18 -4.90 -0.42
CA THR A 164 50.52 -4.58 -0.92
C THR A 164 51.00 -3.26 -0.31
N ALA A 165 52.30 -3.27 -0.01
CA ALA A 165 52.99 -2.44 0.95
C ALA A 165 53.34 -1.01 0.49
N ALA A 166 53.68 -0.18 1.49
CA ALA A 166 54.34 1.11 1.38
C ALA A 166 55.77 1.01 0.78
N PRO A 167 56.39 2.16 0.52
CA PRO A 167 57.57 2.46 1.33
C PRO A 167 57.59 3.86 1.95
N SER A 168 58.36 3.93 3.03
CA SER A 168 58.65 5.04 3.92
C SER A 168 59.52 6.11 3.29
N ASP A 169 59.38 7.36 3.74
CA ASP A 169 60.57 8.18 4.01
C ASP A 169 60.37 9.18 5.14
N THR A 170 61.49 9.53 5.76
CA THR A 170 61.62 9.95 7.16
C THR A 170 62.11 11.39 7.22
N ALA A 171 61.55 12.25 8.08
CA ALA A 171 62.32 13.29 8.80
C ALA A 171 61.52 13.98 9.91
N ARG A 172 62.12 13.96 11.10
CA ARG A 172 61.77 14.71 12.32
C ARG A 172 61.99 16.22 12.12
N THR A 173 61.25 17.06 12.86
CA THR A 173 61.83 17.84 13.97
C THR A 173 60.73 18.40 14.86
N SER A 174 60.94 18.22 16.16
CA SER A 174 60.24 18.77 17.31
C SER A 174 60.92 20.07 17.77
N ALA A 175 60.16 21.09 18.20
CA ALA A 175 60.59 21.99 19.28
C ALA A 175 59.39 22.73 19.88
N SER A 176 59.25 22.56 21.19
CA SER A 176 58.36 23.19 22.16
C SER A 176 59.04 24.36 22.88
N ALA A 177 58.28 25.39 23.29
CA ALA A 177 58.38 26.10 24.58
C ALA A 177 57.31 27.23 24.59
N GLN A 178 56.32 27.22 25.49
CA GLN A 178 56.32 27.92 26.79
C GLN A 178 56.76 29.40 26.64
N GLY A 179 56.00 30.42 27.00
CA GLY A 179 54.93 30.59 28.00
C GLY A 179 55.19 31.96 28.66
N ASN A 180 54.17 32.79 28.87
CA ASN A 180 54.06 33.74 30.00
C ASN A 180 52.84 34.67 29.83
N THR A 181 51.91 34.54 30.77
CA THR A 181 50.97 35.57 31.26
C THR A 181 51.65 36.32 32.41
N PRO A 182 51.26 37.56 32.81
CA PRO A 182 49.96 37.78 33.46
C PRO A 182 49.26 39.17 33.35
N ALA A 183 47.93 39.09 33.39
CA ALA A 183 46.93 39.83 34.19
C ALA A 183 46.83 41.38 34.24
N ALA A 184 45.54 41.79 34.32
CA ALA A 184 44.91 43.01 34.86
C ALA A 184 44.31 43.93 33.77
N ASN A 185 43.12 44.54 33.87
CA ASN A 185 41.97 44.51 34.77
C ASN A 185 40.91 45.44 34.11
N GLN A 186 39.63 45.31 34.49
CA GLN A 186 38.57 46.37 34.46
C GLN A 186 37.61 46.55 33.25
N SER A 187 36.34 46.30 33.59
CA SER A 187 35.16 47.20 33.45
C SER A 187 34.37 47.29 32.13
N ALA A 188 33.11 46.84 32.21
CA ALA A 188 32.00 47.26 31.35
C ALA A 188 31.56 48.71 31.66
N PRO A 189 30.82 49.38 30.76
CA PRO A 189 29.36 49.35 30.91
C PRO A 189 28.55 49.34 29.60
N ALA A 190 27.27 48.98 29.74
CA ALA A 190 26.23 49.03 28.72
C ALA A 190 25.66 50.44 28.50
N LYS A 191 25.33 50.77 27.24
CA LYS A 191 24.09 51.42 26.76
C LYS A 191 24.27 51.93 25.33
N THR A 192 23.43 51.48 24.40
CA THR A 192 22.45 52.34 23.68
C THR A 192 21.62 51.51 22.70
N LEU A 193 20.30 51.71 22.76
CA LEU A 193 19.35 51.44 21.67
C LEU A 193 19.50 52.56 20.61
N PRO A 194 19.15 52.31 19.34
CA PRO A 194 17.84 52.82 18.94
C PRO A 194 17.01 51.86 18.08
N THR A 195 15.70 51.97 18.29
CA THR A 195 14.61 51.48 17.45
C THR A 195 14.50 52.34 16.20
N ALA A 196 14.51 51.72 15.02
CA ALA A 196 13.80 52.22 13.83
C ALA A 196 13.66 51.09 12.81
N THR A 197 12.44 50.58 12.73
CA THR A 197 11.69 50.19 11.53
C THR A 197 12.51 49.93 10.26
N ASP A 198 12.68 48.65 9.91
CA ASP A 198 12.67 48.27 8.50
C ASP A 198 11.83 47.00 8.32
N ARG A 199 10.64 47.19 7.77
CA ARG A 199 9.84 46.12 7.18
C ARG A 199 10.52 45.75 5.87
N SER A 200 11.51 44.88 5.94
CA SER A 200 11.89 44.09 4.78
C SER A 200 10.85 43.00 4.59
N GLU A 201 9.85 43.28 3.75
CA GLU A 201 9.09 42.26 3.02
C GLU A 201 10.11 41.38 2.29
N THR A 202 10.52 40.29 2.91
CA THR A 202 11.06 39.16 2.17
C THR A 202 9.92 38.63 1.33
N THR A 203 9.86 39.08 0.07
CA THR A 203 9.13 38.38 -0.98
C THR A 203 9.58 36.93 -0.96
N GLU A 204 8.76 36.07 -0.36
CA GLU A 204 8.88 34.63 -0.47
C GLU A 204 8.90 34.31 -1.96
N LYS A 205 10.07 33.89 -2.44
CA LYS A 205 10.17 33.22 -3.73
C LYS A 205 9.48 31.88 -3.55
N VAL A 206 8.17 31.86 -3.74
CA VAL A 206 7.36 30.66 -3.87
C VAL A 206 8.10 29.76 -4.83
N ALA A 207 8.52 28.58 -4.34
CA ALA A 207 9.13 27.57 -5.17
C ALA A 207 8.16 27.29 -6.32
N GLN A 208 8.63 27.53 -7.53
CA GLN A 208 7.85 27.34 -8.74
C GLN A 208 7.44 25.85 -8.81
N PRO A 209 6.14 25.53 -8.94
CA PRO A 209 5.70 24.14 -9.01
C PRO A 209 6.37 23.42 -10.19
N ALA A 210 6.78 22.17 -9.99
CA ALA A 210 7.21 21.30 -11.07
C ALA A 210 6.01 21.04 -12.00
N HIS A 211 5.90 21.82 -13.07
CA HIS A 211 4.94 21.60 -14.15
C HIS A 211 5.65 20.95 -15.34
N ARG A 212 5.52 19.61 -15.46
CA ARG A 212 5.10 18.87 -16.66
C ARG A 212 5.36 17.37 -16.48
N ALA A 213 4.47 16.66 -15.81
CA ALA A 213 4.31 15.24 -16.08
C ALA A 213 3.81 15.08 -17.53
N GLY A 214 4.45 14.24 -18.34
CA GLY A 214 3.84 13.71 -19.57
C GLY A 214 4.41 14.15 -20.92
N ASN A 215 5.13 15.28 -21.04
CA ASN A 215 5.62 15.76 -22.35
C ASN A 215 7.08 15.37 -22.67
N GLY A 216 7.85 14.92 -21.69
CA GLY A 216 9.22 14.44 -21.86
C GLY A 216 9.31 12.94 -22.21
N PRO A 217 10.53 12.44 -22.49
CA PRO A 217 10.78 11.01 -22.72
C PRO A 217 10.74 10.16 -21.43
N GLY A 218 10.66 10.79 -20.25
CA GLY A 218 10.70 10.12 -18.94
C GLY A 218 9.95 10.92 -17.87
N ALA A 219 9.98 10.43 -16.62
CA ALA A 219 9.51 11.19 -15.46
C ALA A 219 10.37 12.43 -15.24
N ASP A 220 9.76 13.53 -14.82
CA ASP A 220 10.50 14.70 -14.31
C ASP A 220 11.04 14.37 -12.92
N MET A 221 12.36 14.21 -12.81
CA MET A 221 13.04 13.86 -11.56
C MET A 221 13.52 15.09 -10.76
N SER A 222 13.30 16.31 -11.26
CA SER A 222 13.82 17.53 -10.62
C SER A 222 13.26 17.75 -9.21
N GLY A 223 12.02 17.33 -8.98
CA GLY A 223 11.33 17.39 -7.69
C GLY A 223 11.63 16.23 -6.73
N MET A 224 12.45 15.26 -7.12
CA MET A 224 12.76 14.12 -6.24
C MET A 224 13.51 14.60 -4.99
N VAL A 225 13.12 14.07 -3.84
CA VAL A 225 13.76 14.28 -2.53
C VAL A 225 13.86 12.95 -1.80
N GLY A 226 14.45 12.96 -0.61
CA GLY A 226 14.39 11.79 0.26
C GLY A 226 15.35 10.66 -0.09
N PHE A 227 15.07 9.47 0.45
CA PHE A 227 15.90 8.29 0.24
C PHE A 227 15.94 7.83 -1.22
N ALA A 228 14.87 8.04 -1.99
CA ALA A 228 14.87 7.74 -3.42
C ALA A 228 15.93 8.56 -4.16
N LYS A 229 16.03 9.87 -3.84
CA LYS A 229 17.06 10.75 -4.41
C LYS A 229 18.46 10.37 -3.93
N GLN A 230 18.64 10.17 -2.64
CA GLN A 230 19.93 9.79 -2.07
C GLN A 230 20.46 8.47 -2.68
N ALA A 231 19.56 7.53 -2.97
CA ALA A 231 19.90 6.27 -3.60
C ALA A 231 20.04 6.36 -5.13
N ASN A 232 19.92 7.56 -5.73
CA ASN A 232 19.97 7.78 -7.19
C ASN A 232 18.94 6.93 -7.95
N THR A 233 17.66 7.04 -7.56
CA THR A 233 16.56 6.41 -8.30
C THR A 233 16.41 7.07 -9.66
N THR A 234 16.35 6.28 -10.73
CA THR A 234 16.17 6.75 -12.11
C THR A 234 14.94 6.15 -12.79
N GLY A 235 14.35 5.10 -12.23
CA GLY A 235 13.28 4.39 -12.91
C GLY A 235 13.78 3.80 -14.22
N GLY A 236 12.92 3.85 -15.23
CA GLY A 236 13.25 3.55 -16.62
C GLY A 236 13.62 4.76 -17.47
N ASN A 237 13.94 5.92 -16.86
CA ASN A 237 14.40 7.08 -17.60
C ASN A 237 15.70 6.76 -18.36
N GLY A 238 15.80 7.21 -19.61
CA GLY A 238 16.91 6.87 -20.53
C GLY A 238 16.78 5.49 -21.19
N GLY A 239 15.78 4.69 -20.81
CA GLY A 239 15.41 3.44 -21.45
C GLY A 239 14.43 3.62 -22.62
N GLU A 240 13.79 2.52 -23.00
CA GLU A 240 12.76 2.51 -24.06
C GLU A 240 11.49 3.22 -23.58
N VAL A 241 10.91 4.08 -24.42
CA VAL A 241 9.66 4.78 -24.12
C VAL A 241 8.52 4.08 -24.85
N VAL A 242 7.52 3.61 -24.11
CA VAL A 242 6.32 2.97 -24.66
C VAL A 242 5.08 3.72 -24.19
N THR A 243 4.06 3.77 -25.04
CA THR A 243 2.73 4.27 -24.68
C THR A 243 1.76 3.11 -24.66
N VAL A 244 1.03 2.92 -23.55
CA VAL A 244 0.10 1.81 -23.36
C VAL A 244 -1.33 2.31 -23.31
N ASN A 245 -2.22 1.65 -24.05
CA ASN A 245 -3.65 1.99 -24.11
C ASN A 245 -4.54 0.86 -23.60
N THR A 246 -3.94 -0.27 -23.20
CA THR A 246 -4.65 -1.46 -22.72
C THR A 246 -3.97 -2.01 -21.47
N VAL A 247 -4.74 -2.72 -20.64
CA VAL A 247 -4.21 -3.41 -19.46
C VAL A 247 -3.20 -4.50 -19.86
N ALA A 248 -3.43 -5.17 -20.99
CA ALA A 248 -2.52 -6.18 -21.52
C ALA A 248 -1.15 -5.59 -21.88
N ASP A 249 -1.12 -4.43 -22.54
CA ASP A 249 0.14 -3.74 -22.85
C ASP A 249 0.83 -3.25 -21.58
N LEU A 250 0.08 -2.64 -20.64
CA LEU A 250 0.63 -2.23 -19.36
C LEU A 250 1.31 -3.40 -18.66
N LYS A 251 0.64 -4.55 -18.55
CA LYS A 251 1.20 -5.76 -17.96
C LYS A 251 2.47 -6.20 -18.70
N LYS A 252 2.40 -6.34 -20.02
CA LYS A 252 3.54 -6.76 -20.86
C LYS A 252 4.79 -5.92 -20.62
N TYR A 253 4.67 -4.60 -20.54
CA TYR A 253 5.82 -3.70 -20.46
C TYR A 253 6.35 -3.47 -19.03
N MET A 254 5.55 -3.79 -18.02
CA MET A 254 5.91 -3.64 -16.61
C MET A 254 6.55 -4.89 -16.00
N GLU A 255 6.24 -6.11 -16.47
CA GLU A 255 6.64 -7.36 -15.78
C GLU A 255 8.03 -7.91 -16.11
N ASP A 256 8.78 -7.31 -17.03
CA ASP A 256 10.20 -7.64 -17.27
C ASP A 256 11.15 -6.63 -16.58
N ASP A 257 12.47 -6.79 -16.73
CA ASP A 257 13.47 -5.88 -16.15
C ASP A 257 14.07 -4.86 -17.14
N LYS A 258 13.58 -4.83 -18.38
CA LYS A 258 14.10 -3.90 -19.38
C LYS A 258 13.74 -2.48 -18.95
N ALA A 259 14.74 -1.60 -18.91
CA ALA A 259 14.55 -0.20 -18.57
C ALA A 259 13.51 0.45 -19.50
N ARG A 260 12.37 0.87 -18.95
CA ARG A 260 11.29 1.50 -19.73
C ARG A 260 10.60 2.64 -19.01
N THR A 261 10.33 3.69 -19.77
CA THR A 261 9.26 4.64 -19.44
C THR A 261 7.97 4.16 -20.09
N VAL A 262 7.03 3.72 -19.27
CA VAL A 262 5.69 3.27 -19.64
C VAL A 262 4.72 4.42 -19.40
N LYS A 263 4.28 5.05 -20.49
CA LYS A 263 3.34 6.18 -20.48
C LYS A 263 1.92 5.68 -20.66
N LEU A 264 0.99 6.10 -19.80
CA LEU A 264 -0.44 5.83 -20.02
C LEU A 264 -0.96 6.71 -21.16
N GLY A 265 -1.40 6.08 -22.25
CA GLY A 265 -2.01 6.74 -23.41
C GLY A 265 -3.54 6.81 -23.35
N ALA A 266 -4.14 6.18 -22.35
CA ALA A 266 -5.56 6.24 -22.02
C ALA A 266 -5.73 5.93 -20.52
N ASN A 267 -6.88 6.30 -19.96
CA ASN A 267 -7.31 5.73 -18.68
C ASN A 267 -7.56 4.23 -18.88
N LEU A 268 -7.04 3.40 -17.98
CA LEU A 268 -7.16 1.95 -18.06
C LEU A 268 -8.12 1.44 -16.99
N SER A 269 -8.95 0.47 -17.37
CA SER A 269 -9.91 -0.18 -16.50
C SER A 269 -9.94 -1.68 -16.77
N ALA A 270 -10.21 -2.46 -15.73
CA ALA A 270 -10.47 -3.88 -15.82
C ALA A 270 -11.78 -4.23 -15.10
N ASP A 271 -12.59 -5.10 -15.71
CA ASP A 271 -13.84 -5.56 -15.09
C ASP A 271 -13.59 -6.31 -13.79
N SER A 272 -12.45 -6.99 -13.67
CA SER A 272 -12.01 -7.67 -12.46
C SER A 272 -10.60 -7.22 -12.07
N LYS A 273 -10.24 -7.38 -10.79
CA LYS A 273 -8.90 -7.13 -10.27
C LYS A 273 -7.82 -7.75 -11.17
N VAL A 274 -6.91 -6.91 -11.65
CA VAL A 274 -5.69 -7.31 -12.34
C VAL A 274 -4.49 -6.88 -11.51
N THR A 275 -3.65 -7.84 -11.12
CA THR A 275 -2.35 -7.55 -10.49
C THR A 275 -1.25 -7.64 -11.53
N ILE A 276 -0.43 -6.60 -11.61
CA ILE A 276 0.78 -6.52 -12.44
C ILE A 276 1.98 -6.61 -11.51
N ASN A 277 2.80 -7.66 -11.71
CA ASN A 277 4.00 -7.89 -10.91
C ASN A 277 5.21 -7.22 -11.59
N PHE A 278 5.44 -5.94 -11.30
CA PHE A 278 6.44 -5.18 -12.03
C PHE A 278 7.88 -5.66 -11.72
N GLY A 279 8.73 -5.68 -12.75
CA GLY A 279 10.17 -5.93 -12.63
C GLY A 279 10.96 -4.64 -12.35
N ALA A 280 12.27 -4.67 -12.57
CA ALA A 280 13.16 -3.53 -12.33
C ALA A 280 13.13 -2.45 -13.42
N ASN A 281 13.62 -1.26 -13.07
CA ASN A 281 13.92 -0.16 -14.00
C ASN A 281 12.69 0.36 -14.74
N LYS A 282 11.57 0.53 -14.04
CA LYS A 282 10.32 1.04 -14.58
C LYS A 282 10.09 2.49 -14.20
N THR A 283 9.62 3.26 -15.16
CA THR A 283 8.92 4.51 -14.89
C THR A 283 7.49 4.34 -15.40
N LEU A 284 6.50 4.22 -14.53
CA LEU A 284 5.09 4.27 -14.92
C LEU A 284 4.58 5.69 -14.72
N LEU A 285 4.14 6.31 -15.81
CA LEU A 285 3.85 7.74 -15.88
C LEU A 285 2.44 8.01 -16.43
N GLY A 286 1.60 8.66 -15.63
CA GLY A 286 0.35 9.25 -16.12
C GLY A 286 0.60 10.49 -16.99
N THR A 287 -0.21 10.68 -18.02
CA THR A 287 -0.10 11.74 -19.02
C THR A 287 -1.39 12.55 -19.15
N ASP A 288 -1.43 13.48 -20.11
CA ASP A 288 -2.63 14.20 -20.54
C ASP A 288 -3.67 13.29 -21.19
N LYS A 289 -3.24 12.16 -21.75
CA LYS A 289 -4.13 11.19 -22.39
C LYS A 289 -4.74 10.19 -21.42
N GLY A 290 -4.07 9.95 -20.30
CA GLY A 290 -4.55 8.99 -19.30
C GLY A 290 -3.67 8.98 -18.06
N ASN A 291 -4.32 8.90 -16.91
CA ASN A 291 -3.65 8.75 -15.62
C ASN A 291 -4.39 7.79 -14.68
N SER A 292 -5.56 7.28 -15.05
CA SER A 292 -6.38 6.46 -14.17
C SER A 292 -6.17 4.95 -14.39
N LEU A 293 -6.19 4.21 -13.29
CA LEU A 293 -6.00 2.77 -13.18
C LEU A 293 -7.12 2.19 -12.29
N HIS A 294 -8.23 1.79 -12.91
CA HIS A 294 -9.39 1.22 -12.23
C HIS A 294 -9.28 -0.32 -12.14
N ASN A 295 -9.40 -0.87 -10.93
CA ASN A 295 -9.22 -2.31 -10.65
C ASN A 295 -7.86 -2.89 -11.10
N ILE A 296 -6.84 -2.03 -11.25
CA ILE A 296 -5.49 -2.42 -11.64
C ILE A 296 -4.56 -2.16 -10.46
N TYR A 297 -3.84 -3.20 -10.06
CA TYR A 297 -3.02 -3.26 -8.85
C TYR A 297 -1.57 -3.51 -9.25
N LEU A 298 -0.64 -2.84 -8.56
CA LEU A 298 0.79 -2.99 -8.80
C LEU A 298 1.44 -3.70 -7.61
N ALA A 299 2.16 -4.78 -7.89
CA ALA A 299 2.92 -5.51 -6.89
C ALA A 299 4.38 -5.64 -7.34
N SER A 300 5.33 -5.46 -6.43
CA SER A 300 6.74 -5.68 -6.74
C SER A 300 6.98 -7.15 -7.07
N GLY A 301 7.48 -7.43 -8.26
CA GLY A 301 8.03 -8.73 -8.61
C GLY A 301 9.34 -9.01 -7.86
N LYS A 302 9.88 -10.22 -8.01
CA LYS A 302 11.12 -10.65 -7.34
C LYS A 302 12.34 -9.78 -7.66
N THR A 303 12.35 -9.18 -8.86
CA THR A 303 13.47 -8.38 -9.38
C THR A 303 13.25 -6.88 -9.24
N ALA A 304 12.04 -6.44 -8.83
CA ALA A 304 11.68 -5.03 -8.70
C ALA A 304 12.75 -4.23 -7.93
N SER A 305 13.13 -3.10 -8.49
CA SER A 305 14.18 -2.21 -7.99
C SER A 305 14.36 -1.06 -8.98
N ASN A 306 14.69 0.14 -8.49
CA ASN A 306 14.90 1.32 -9.31
C ASN A 306 13.65 1.68 -10.13
N ASP A 307 12.53 1.93 -9.44
CA ASP A 307 11.22 2.15 -10.06
C ASP A 307 10.59 3.51 -9.65
N ILE A 308 9.95 4.17 -10.61
CA ILE A 308 9.24 5.44 -10.46
C ILE A 308 7.77 5.23 -10.83
N PHE A 309 6.87 5.70 -9.97
CA PHE A 309 5.43 5.74 -10.20
C PHE A 309 4.96 7.18 -10.03
N GLN A 310 4.57 7.83 -11.12
CA GLN A 310 4.26 9.26 -11.10
C GLN A 310 2.94 9.61 -11.80
N ASN A 311 2.16 10.48 -11.16
CA ASN A 311 0.93 11.04 -11.70
C ASN A 311 -0.14 9.98 -12.01
N LEU A 312 -0.35 9.00 -11.12
CA LEU A 312 -1.31 7.90 -11.31
C LEU A 312 -2.50 8.02 -10.35
N ASN A 313 -3.71 7.81 -10.86
CA ASN A 313 -4.95 7.78 -10.09
C ASN A 313 -5.47 6.33 -9.99
N PHE A 314 -5.36 5.74 -8.82
CA PHE A 314 -5.83 4.40 -8.51
C PHE A 314 -7.21 4.44 -7.82
N ASP A 315 -8.15 3.66 -8.32
CA ASP A 315 -9.42 3.34 -7.65
C ASP A 315 -9.81 1.87 -7.91
N HIS A 316 -10.83 1.38 -7.21
CA HIS A 316 -11.27 0.00 -7.31
C HIS A 316 -12.72 -0.16 -6.87
N ASP A 317 -13.33 -1.27 -7.29
CA ASP A 317 -14.67 -1.65 -6.84
C ASP A 317 -14.70 -2.05 -5.36
N SER A 318 -15.80 -1.73 -4.69
CA SER A 318 -16.10 -2.09 -3.29
C SER A 318 -16.08 -3.58 -2.95
N ARG A 319 -15.97 -4.47 -3.94
CA ARG A 319 -15.79 -5.92 -3.71
C ARG A 319 -14.33 -6.31 -3.45
N TYR A 320 -13.36 -5.45 -3.77
CA TYR A 320 -11.93 -5.69 -3.57
C TYR A 320 -11.45 -5.00 -2.29
N ARG A 321 -11.78 -5.60 -1.15
CA ARG A 321 -11.55 -5.06 0.20
C ARG A 321 -10.91 -6.06 1.15
N GLU A 322 -10.36 -7.15 0.61
CA GLU A 322 -9.67 -8.17 1.39
C GLU A 322 -8.24 -7.73 1.70
N ASN A 323 -7.58 -8.42 2.63
CA ASN A 323 -6.28 -7.99 3.14
C ASN A 323 -5.19 -7.80 2.06
N GLY A 324 -5.31 -8.51 0.92
CA GLY A 324 -4.38 -8.44 -0.21
C GLY A 324 -4.83 -7.53 -1.37
N ASP A 325 -5.89 -6.75 -1.19
CA ASP A 325 -6.41 -5.83 -2.21
C ASP A 325 -5.76 -4.44 -2.09
N MET A 326 -4.43 -4.39 -2.04
CA MET A 326 -3.65 -3.15 -1.93
C MET A 326 -3.23 -2.64 -3.31
N GLN A 327 -3.70 -1.46 -3.69
CA GLN A 327 -3.47 -0.85 -5.02
C GLN A 327 -1.98 -0.76 -5.37
N MET A 328 -1.12 -0.55 -4.37
CA MET A 328 0.33 -0.66 -4.46
C MET A 328 0.88 -1.57 -3.36
N PHE A 329 1.67 -2.58 -3.75
CA PHE A 329 2.31 -3.52 -2.83
C PHE A 329 3.80 -3.68 -3.16
N ILE A 330 4.68 -3.11 -2.34
CA ILE A 330 6.14 -3.20 -2.52
C ILE A 330 6.75 -3.95 -1.35
N SER A 331 7.26 -5.16 -1.59
CA SER A 331 7.80 -6.05 -0.56
C SER A 331 9.29 -6.36 -0.66
N SER A 332 9.95 -5.89 -1.72
CA SER A 332 11.35 -6.19 -1.99
C SER A 332 11.98 -5.10 -2.86
N GLY A 333 13.29 -5.17 -3.03
CA GLY A 333 14.02 -4.25 -3.91
C GLY A 333 14.40 -2.95 -3.23
N GLN A 334 15.00 -2.04 -3.98
CA GLN A 334 15.36 -0.73 -3.46
C GLN A 334 15.16 0.36 -4.50
N LYS A 335 15.20 1.64 -4.09
CA LYS A 335 15.13 2.80 -4.98
C LYS A 335 13.73 2.96 -5.59
N TYR A 336 12.80 3.43 -4.77
CA TYR A 336 11.41 3.63 -5.19
C TYR A 336 11.00 5.07 -5.02
N TRP A 337 10.49 5.69 -6.10
CA TRP A 337 9.88 7.01 -6.03
C TRP A 337 8.40 6.95 -6.40
N ILE A 338 7.55 7.23 -5.42
CA ILE A 338 6.09 7.23 -5.52
C ILE A 338 5.65 8.68 -5.36
N ASP A 339 5.28 9.33 -6.47
CA ASP A 339 5.13 10.78 -6.50
C ASP A 339 3.87 11.24 -7.23
N HIS A 340 3.15 12.23 -6.69
CA HIS A 340 1.93 12.76 -7.32
C HIS A 340 0.89 11.67 -7.67
N ASN A 341 0.77 10.63 -6.85
CA ASN A 341 -0.24 9.60 -7.08
C ASN A 341 -1.47 9.84 -6.20
N THR A 342 -2.64 9.42 -6.66
CA THR A 342 -3.87 9.40 -5.86
C THR A 342 -4.33 7.96 -5.68
N TYR A 343 -4.56 7.56 -4.43
CA TYR A 343 -5.09 6.26 -4.03
C TYR A 343 -6.44 6.49 -3.36
N SER A 344 -7.51 6.03 -4.00
CA SER A 344 -8.88 6.16 -3.50
C SER A 344 -9.44 4.78 -3.13
N GLY A 345 -9.94 4.68 -1.90
CA GLY A 345 -10.57 3.48 -1.37
C GLY A 345 -12.10 3.51 -1.45
N THR A 346 -12.74 2.69 -0.60
CA THR A 346 -14.19 2.47 -0.62
C THR A 346 -14.87 2.69 0.74
N LYS A 347 -14.48 3.76 1.45
CA LYS A 347 -14.92 4.06 2.83
C LYS A 347 -16.42 4.07 3.09
N ASP A 348 -17.25 4.41 2.10
CA ASP A 348 -18.71 4.45 2.28
C ASP A 348 -19.34 3.06 2.54
N GLN A 349 -18.53 2.01 2.51
CA GLN A 349 -18.91 0.64 2.85
C GLN A 349 -18.62 0.31 4.32
N ASN A 350 -19.32 -0.70 4.86
CA ASN A 350 -19.06 -1.17 6.23
C ASN A 350 -17.59 -1.56 6.43
N ALA A 351 -16.96 -1.02 7.47
CA ALA A 351 -15.60 -1.34 7.90
C ALA A 351 -15.45 -2.84 8.21
N LYS A 352 -14.38 -3.46 7.70
CA LYS A 352 -14.07 -4.90 7.85
C LYS A 352 -12.73 -5.17 8.52
N GLY A 353 -11.84 -4.19 8.65
CA GLY A 353 -10.49 -4.37 9.17
C GLY A 353 -9.43 -4.72 8.11
N LEU A 354 -9.81 -4.79 6.83
CA LEU A 354 -9.04 -5.52 5.81
C LEU A 354 -8.55 -4.62 4.66
N ASP A 355 -9.31 -3.61 4.29
CA ASP A 355 -9.07 -2.77 3.12
C ASP A 355 -7.95 -1.75 3.35
N LYS A 356 -6.90 -1.78 2.52
CA LYS A 356 -5.65 -1.01 2.65
C LYS A 356 -5.26 -0.42 1.29
N LEU A 357 -4.71 0.80 1.28
CA LEU A 357 -4.33 1.45 0.02
C LEU A 357 -2.94 1.05 -0.47
N LEU A 358 -1.93 1.08 0.41
CA LEU A 358 -0.52 0.93 0.03
C LEU A 358 0.30 0.19 1.08
N TYR A 359 1.17 -0.70 0.61
CA TYR A 359 2.16 -1.44 1.38
C TYR A 359 3.58 -1.16 0.89
N VAL A 360 4.47 -0.83 1.82
CA VAL A 360 5.93 -0.84 1.60
C VAL A 360 6.57 -1.55 2.78
N GLY A 361 7.13 -2.74 2.57
CA GLY A 361 7.70 -3.53 3.66
C GLY A 361 8.54 -4.69 3.13
N GLY A 362 8.64 -5.76 3.91
CA GLY A 362 9.62 -6.81 3.62
C GLY A 362 11.03 -6.21 3.54
N THR A 363 11.75 -6.49 2.45
CA THR A 363 13.10 -5.96 2.21
C THR A 363 13.13 -4.75 1.29
N ALA A 364 11.97 -4.13 1.01
CA ALA A 364 11.91 -2.88 0.26
C ALA A 364 12.68 -1.76 0.96
N ASP A 365 13.47 -0.98 0.22
CA ASP A 365 14.32 0.05 0.81
C ASP A 365 14.52 1.29 -0.06
N ASN A 366 14.98 2.38 0.56
CA ASN A 366 15.23 3.67 -0.07
C ASN A 366 14.02 4.18 -0.86
N VAL A 367 12.92 4.38 -0.13
CA VAL A 367 11.62 4.74 -0.68
C VAL A 367 11.33 6.22 -0.42
N SER A 368 10.71 6.90 -1.37
CA SER A 368 10.14 8.23 -1.14
C SER A 368 8.72 8.29 -1.66
N LEU A 369 7.77 8.48 -0.74
CA LEU A 369 6.36 8.75 -1.00
C LEU A 369 6.14 10.25 -0.87
N THR A 370 6.00 10.94 -1.99
CA THR A 370 5.93 12.40 -2.03
C THR A 370 4.73 12.92 -2.80
N ASN A 371 4.22 14.10 -2.41
CA ASN A 371 3.17 14.82 -3.14
C ASN A 371 1.95 13.95 -3.50
N SER A 372 1.63 12.91 -2.74
CA SER A 372 0.60 11.93 -3.10
C SER A 372 -0.63 12.10 -2.21
N LYS A 373 -1.78 11.63 -2.69
CA LYS A 373 -3.05 11.68 -1.96
C LYS A 373 -3.53 10.26 -1.66
N LEU A 374 -3.83 9.98 -0.40
CA LEU A 374 -4.39 8.71 0.05
C LEU A 374 -5.69 9.01 0.78
N GLN A 375 -6.80 8.46 0.26
CA GLN A 375 -8.10 8.92 0.70
C GLN A 375 -9.21 7.87 0.69
N ASN A 376 -10.24 8.20 1.46
CA ASN A 376 -11.54 7.51 1.43
C ASN A 376 -11.41 6.01 1.64
N ASN A 377 -10.65 5.60 2.66
CA ASN A 377 -10.50 4.19 2.99
C ASN A 377 -10.57 3.91 4.49
N GLU A 378 -10.69 2.63 4.84
CA GLU A 378 -10.59 2.20 6.24
C GLU A 378 -9.13 2.31 6.71
N TYR A 379 -8.19 1.64 6.03
CA TYR A 379 -6.77 1.71 6.34
C TYR A 379 -6.01 2.46 5.23
N GLY A 380 -5.17 3.40 5.63
CA GLY A 380 -4.26 4.12 4.74
C GLY A 380 -3.10 3.24 4.28
N VAL A 381 -1.95 3.38 4.94
CA VAL A 381 -0.71 2.68 4.54
C VAL A 381 -0.15 1.79 5.63
N ILE A 382 0.56 0.76 5.22
CA ILE A 382 1.29 -0.12 6.12
C ILE A 382 2.76 -0.16 5.68
N LEU A 383 3.65 0.09 6.63
CA LEU A 383 5.05 0.38 6.38
C LEU A 383 5.94 -0.47 7.29
N GLY A 384 6.82 -1.26 6.69
CA GLY A 384 7.54 -2.33 7.36
C GLY A 384 6.74 -3.63 7.41
N GLN A 385 7.45 -4.75 7.58
CA GLN A 385 6.84 -6.07 7.71
C GLN A 385 5.85 -6.09 8.90
N PRO A 386 4.60 -6.55 8.73
CA PRO A 386 3.62 -6.59 9.81
C PRO A 386 3.75 -7.83 10.69
N ASP A 387 4.98 -8.11 11.15
CA ASP A 387 5.32 -9.22 12.04
C ASP A 387 6.25 -8.72 13.15
N ASP A 388 5.76 -8.79 14.38
CA ASP A 388 6.48 -8.26 15.56
C ASP A 388 7.28 -9.36 16.29
N SER A 389 7.42 -10.55 15.70
CA SER A 389 8.24 -11.64 16.24
C SER A 389 9.72 -11.26 16.31
N ALA A 390 10.46 -11.89 17.22
CA ALA A 390 11.90 -11.65 17.35
C ALA A 390 12.67 -11.97 16.04
N GLN A 391 12.18 -12.96 15.28
CA GLN A 391 12.71 -13.34 13.99
C GLN A 391 12.50 -12.23 12.96
N ALA A 392 11.26 -11.72 12.83
CA ALA A 392 10.95 -10.63 11.91
C ALA A 392 11.69 -9.34 12.28
N LYS A 393 11.76 -8.99 13.57
CA LYS A 393 12.55 -7.85 14.05
C LYS A 393 14.03 -7.96 13.66
N ALA A 394 14.60 -9.17 13.63
CA ALA A 394 15.98 -9.38 13.20
C ALA A 394 16.13 -9.35 11.66
N GLU A 395 15.18 -9.94 10.93
CA GLU A 395 15.21 -10.06 9.47
C GLU A 395 14.98 -8.71 8.76
N TYR A 396 14.04 -7.91 9.27
CA TYR A 396 13.60 -6.66 8.65
C TYR A 396 14.17 -5.42 9.32
N LYS A 397 15.15 -5.58 10.22
CA LYS A 397 15.78 -4.47 10.93
C LYS A 397 16.30 -3.41 9.96
N GLY A 398 15.85 -2.17 10.11
CA GLY A 398 16.22 -1.04 9.27
C GLY A 398 15.46 -0.96 7.94
N TYR A 399 14.52 -1.86 7.67
CA TYR A 399 13.70 -1.84 6.46
C TYR A 399 12.24 -1.49 6.76
N PRO A 400 11.62 -0.59 5.97
CA PRO A 400 12.21 0.26 4.93
C PRO A 400 12.89 1.51 5.51
N ARG A 401 13.86 2.09 4.79
CA ARG A 401 14.19 3.52 4.93
C ARG A 401 13.30 4.33 4.00
N MET A 402 12.43 5.16 4.57
CA MET A 402 11.36 5.80 3.83
C MET A 402 11.18 7.28 4.17
N THR A 403 11.04 8.08 3.11
CA THR A 403 10.65 9.49 3.17
C THR A 403 9.16 9.59 2.88
N ILE A 404 8.41 10.28 3.73
CA ILE A 404 6.98 10.49 3.56
C ILE A 404 6.74 11.99 3.69
N ALA A 405 6.60 12.69 2.56
CA ALA A 405 6.56 14.14 2.58
C ALA A 405 5.57 14.79 1.62
N ASN A 406 4.96 15.89 2.08
CA ASN A 406 4.03 16.70 1.30
C ASN A 406 2.82 15.90 0.78
N ASN A 407 2.37 14.88 1.52
CA ASN A 407 1.23 14.06 1.13
C ASN A 407 -0.06 14.55 1.79
N VAL A 408 -1.19 14.24 1.17
CA VAL A 408 -2.52 14.39 1.75
C VAL A 408 -3.06 13.02 2.16
N PHE A 409 -3.22 12.80 3.46
CA PHE A 409 -3.97 11.68 4.03
C PHE A 409 -5.34 12.20 4.45
N SER A 410 -6.42 11.77 3.78
CA SER A 410 -7.74 12.35 4.00
C SER A 410 -8.82 11.31 4.12
N ASN A 411 -9.65 11.39 5.16
CA ASN A 411 -10.80 10.49 5.32
C ASN A 411 -10.35 9.01 5.40
N LEU A 412 -9.42 8.74 6.32
CA LEU A 412 -8.86 7.41 6.60
C LEU A 412 -9.15 7.04 8.04
N ASP A 413 -9.74 5.89 8.34
CA ASP A 413 -9.99 5.55 9.75
C ASP A 413 -8.65 5.37 10.49
N VAL A 414 -7.74 4.59 9.94
CA VAL A 414 -6.48 4.29 10.62
C VAL A 414 -5.29 4.34 9.67
N ARG A 415 -4.09 4.59 10.24
CA ARG A 415 -2.81 4.60 9.54
C ARG A 415 -2.66 5.77 8.56
N ALA A 416 -2.86 6.97 9.08
CA ALA A 416 -2.76 8.26 8.40
C ALA A 416 -1.80 9.20 9.16
N PRO A 417 -0.47 9.03 9.06
CA PRO A 417 0.21 8.67 7.82
C PRO A 417 0.71 7.23 7.74
N GLY A 418 0.57 6.37 8.75
CA GLY A 418 0.93 4.96 8.59
C GLY A 418 1.12 4.15 9.87
N LEU A 419 1.06 2.82 9.71
CA LEU A 419 1.65 1.87 10.65
C LEU A 419 3.10 1.62 10.27
N MET A 420 4.03 1.90 11.19
CA MET A 420 5.48 1.89 10.97
C MET A 420 6.14 0.85 11.85
N ARG A 421 6.94 -0.02 11.23
CA ARG A 421 7.72 -1.09 11.87
C ARG A 421 9.12 -1.19 11.30
N HIS A 422 10.07 -1.59 12.14
CA HIS A 422 11.44 -2.02 11.86
C HIS A 422 12.39 -1.01 11.19
N GLY A 423 11.88 -0.14 10.33
CA GLY A 423 12.63 0.76 9.49
C GLY A 423 12.83 2.17 10.04
N ASP A 424 13.42 3.01 9.20
CA ASP A 424 13.67 4.42 9.48
C ASP A 424 12.72 5.30 8.64
N PHE A 425 11.94 6.14 9.31
CA PHE A 425 10.88 6.94 8.69
C PHE A 425 11.15 8.43 8.92
N ASP A 426 11.39 9.19 7.85
CA ASP A 426 11.40 10.65 7.86
C ASP A 426 10.07 11.17 7.31
N VAL A 427 9.25 11.72 8.19
CA VAL A 427 7.83 12.02 7.92
C VAL A 427 7.58 13.50 8.14
N TYR A 428 7.46 14.27 7.07
CA TYR A 428 7.38 15.73 7.22
C TYR A 428 6.44 16.43 6.26
N ASN A 429 5.97 17.61 6.67
CA ASN A 429 5.09 18.47 5.87
C ASN A 429 3.85 17.74 5.31
N ASN A 430 3.27 16.73 5.96
CA ASN A 430 2.07 16.07 5.45
C ASN A 430 0.80 16.70 6.02
N SER A 431 -0.26 16.75 5.23
CA SER A 431 -1.61 17.12 5.65
C SER A 431 -2.43 15.86 5.95
N ILE A 432 -2.93 15.77 7.18
CA ILE A 432 -3.66 14.63 7.72
C ILE A 432 -5.03 15.13 8.20
N ASP A 433 -6.11 14.82 7.48
CA ASP A 433 -7.45 15.34 7.72
C ASP A 433 -8.48 14.21 7.85
N ASN A 434 -9.39 14.33 8.81
CA ASN A 434 -10.49 13.39 9.02
C ASN A 434 -10.00 11.94 9.23
N PHE A 435 -9.39 11.71 10.39
CA PHE A 435 -8.75 10.45 10.75
C PHE A 435 -9.13 9.98 12.16
N HIS A 436 -9.13 8.67 12.41
CA HIS A 436 -9.22 8.14 13.77
C HIS A 436 -7.84 7.85 14.37
N LEU A 437 -6.97 7.09 13.67
CA LEU A 437 -5.58 6.85 14.07
C LEU A 437 -4.58 7.34 13.02
N GLY A 438 -3.63 8.16 13.48
CA GLY A 438 -2.60 8.78 12.66
C GLY A 438 -1.38 7.88 12.50
N PHE A 439 -0.31 8.21 13.21
CA PHE A 439 0.86 7.34 13.33
C PHE A 439 0.52 6.11 14.17
N THR A 440 0.91 4.91 13.74
CA THR A 440 1.04 3.75 14.61
C THR A 440 2.50 3.34 14.68
N ALA A 441 3.13 3.50 15.84
CA ALA A 441 4.56 3.31 16.04
C ALA A 441 4.83 2.04 16.86
N THR A 442 5.48 1.05 16.25
CA THR A 442 5.82 -0.22 16.91
C THR A 442 7.00 -0.93 16.22
N GLY A 443 7.40 -2.09 16.71
CA GLY A 443 8.28 -3.00 15.97
C GLY A 443 9.71 -2.50 15.79
N ASP A 444 10.23 -1.73 16.75
CA ASP A 444 11.58 -1.13 16.71
C ASP A 444 11.76 -0.10 15.56
N ALA A 445 10.67 0.50 15.08
CA ALA A 445 10.74 1.57 14.08
C ALA A 445 11.43 2.83 14.63
N THR A 446 12.22 3.52 13.80
CA THR A 446 12.75 4.85 14.10
C THR A 446 12.01 5.90 13.29
N ILE A 447 11.32 6.83 13.95
CA ILE A 447 10.42 7.79 13.30
C ILE A 447 10.80 9.22 13.71
N LEU A 448 11.18 10.02 12.71
CA LEU A 448 11.30 11.46 12.82
C LEU A 448 10.11 12.12 12.12
N SER A 449 9.19 12.67 12.90
CA SER A 449 8.06 13.46 12.43
C SER A 449 8.40 14.96 12.49
N GLN A 450 8.03 15.74 11.48
CA GLN A 450 8.28 17.18 11.48
C GLN A 450 7.25 17.98 10.67
N ALA A 451 6.67 19.04 11.26
CA ALA A 451 5.77 19.97 10.56
C ALA A 451 4.57 19.32 9.85
N ASN A 452 4.02 18.24 10.41
CA ASN A 452 2.79 17.64 9.89
C ASN A 452 1.57 18.39 10.40
N TYR A 453 0.57 18.58 9.54
CA TYR A 453 -0.68 19.25 9.89
C TYR A 453 -1.80 18.23 10.07
N PHE A 454 -2.28 18.08 11.30
CA PHE A 454 -3.43 17.28 11.67
C PHE A 454 -4.69 18.14 11.77
N ALA A 455 -5.79 17.66 11.22
CA ALA A 455 -7.10 18.28 11.34
C ALA A 455 -8.21 17.23 11.44
N LYS A 456 -9.28 17.61 12.17
CA LYS A 456 -10.51 16.81 12.30
C LYS A 456 -10.24 15.36 12.70
N GLY A 457 -9.32 15.14 13.63
CA GLY A 457 -9.17 13.83 14.25
C GLY A 457 -10.45 13.44 14.99
N VAL A 458 -10.76 12.15 15.07
CA VAL A 458 -11.91 11.61 15.79
C VAL A 458 -11.54 10.42 16.69
N ASP A 459 -12.29 10.18 17.75
CA ASP A 459 -12.20 8.96 18.56
C ASP A 459 -13.05 7.81 18.00
N VAL A 460 -13.04 6.66 18.67
CA VAL A 460 -13.83 5.47 18.30
C VAL A 460 -15.34 5.70 18.33
N SER A 461 -15.81 6.77 18.98
CA SER A 461 -17.22 7.18 19.03
C SER A 461 -17.52 8.29 18.01
N ASN A 462 -16.60 8.55 17.08
CA ASN A 462 -16.68 9.60 16.08
C ASN A 462 -16.82 11.03 16.66
N LYS A 463 -16.26 11.27 17.85
CA LYS A 463 -16.16 12.61 18.45
C LYS A 463 -14.81 13.21 18.14
N ALA A 464 -14.77 14.54 17.94
CA ALA A 464 -13.53 15.25 17.68
C ALA A 464 -12.46 14.96 18.75
N SER A 465 -11.31 14.44 18.33
CA SER A 465 -10.18 14.09 19.20
C SER A 465 -8.88 14.01 18.39
N ASN A 466 -7.80 14.57 18.93
CA ASN A 466 -6.45 14.37 18.40
C ASN A 466 -5.66 13.30 19.17
N SER A 467 -6.27 12.60 20.13
CA SER A 467 -5.59 11.56 20.92
C SER A 467 -5.07 10.41 20.05
N GLY A 468 -5.72 10.16 18.91
CA GLY A 468 -5.31 9.15 17.95
C GLY A 468 -4.18 9.60 17.01
N ALA A 469 -3.66 10.83 17.11
CA ALA A 469 -2.58 11.30 16.24
C ALA A 469 -1.32 10.42 16.33
N LEU A 470 -1.08 9.81 17.50
CA LEU A 470 -0.04 8.79 17.70
C LEU A 470 -0.59 7.64 18.56
N ASP A 471 -0.70 6.48 17.94
CA ASP A 471 -0.88 5.18 18.57
C ASP A 471 0.50 4.54 18.82
N ASP A 472 1.04 4.78 20.01
CA ASP A 472 2.40 4.38 20.40
C ASP A 472 2.37 3.10 21.24
N TYR A 473 3.07 2.05 20.79
CA TYR A 473 3.17 0.77 21.50
C TYR A 473 4.29 0.78 22.57
N GLY A 474 5.17 1.78 22.56
CA GLY A 474 6.28 1.91 23.49
C GLY A 474 7.54 1.13 23.12
N ASP A 475 7.55 0.43 21.98
CA ASP A 475 8.67 -0.37 21.49
C ASP A 475 9.28 0.15 20.17
N ALA A 476 9.06 1.43 19.87
CA ALA A 476 9.67 2.15 18.74
C ALA A 476 10.59 3.27 19.26
N HIS A 477 11.06 4.13 18.37
CA HIS A 477 11.74 5.39 18.68
C HIS A 477 11.06 6.54 17.92
N PHE A 478 10.55 7.54 18.63
CA PHE A 478 9.74 8.61 18.00
C PHE A 478 10.21 10.00 18.43
N LYS A 479 10.20 10.94 17.49
CA LYS A 479 10.39 12.36 17.77
C LYS A 479 9.55 13.18 16.83
N ASP A 480 8.76 14.12 17.35
CA ASP A 480 8.08 15.15 16.54
C ASP A 480 8.71 16.53 16.74
N ILE A 481 8.72 17.35 15.68
CA ILE A 481 9.13 18.74 15.72
C ILE A 481 8.12 19.59 14.93
N GLY A 482 7.39 20.48 15.59
CA GLY A 482 6.62 21.54 14.91
C GLY A 482 5.35 21.10 14.18
N SER A 483 4.83 19.89 14.43
CA SER A 483 3.46 19.54 14.04
C SER A 483 2.43 20.31 14.88
N ASN A 484 1.21 20.51 14.37
CA ASN A 484 0.18 21.33 15.02
C ASN A 484 -0.62 20.60 16.14
N VAL A 485 -0.09 19.49 16.66
CA VAL A 485 -0.69 18.70 17.75
C VAL A 485 0.37 18.29 18.76
N SER A 486 -0.07 17.94 19.97
CA SER A 486 0.79 17.34 20.99
C SER A 486 0.58 15.83 21.02
N PHE A 487 1.68 15.08 21.14
CA PHE A 487 1.65 13.62 21.14
C PHE A 487 1.76 13.06 22.57
N THR A 488 1.01 11.99 22.85
CA THR A 488 1.20 11.17 24.05
C THR A 488 2.17 10.05 23.71
N GLN A 489 3.46 10.35 23.81
CA GLN A 489 4.55 9.44 23.46
C GLN A 489 4.88 8.49 24.63
N LYS A 490 5.08 7.20 24.30
CA LYS A 490 5.58 6.15 25.19
C LYS A 490 6.98 5.70 24.79
N SER A 491 7.22 5.61 23.49
CA SER A 491 8.48 5.20 22.90
C SER A 491 9.61 6.17 23.28
N PRO A 492 10.86 5.73 23.43
CA PRO A 492 12.01 6.62 23.59
C PRO A 492 12.16 7.64 22.46
N VAL A 493 12.78 8.78 22.76
CA VAL A 493 13.09 9.80 21.77
C VAL A 493 14.23 9.35 20.87
N THR A 494 14.06 9.45 19.54
CA THR A 494 15.17 9.23 18.60
C THR A 494 16.04 10.48 18.44
N ALA A 495 17.35 10.27 18.32
CA ALA A 495 18.31 11.30 17.89
C ALA A 495 18.65 11.20 16.39
N TRP A 496 18.09 10.19 15.70
CA TRP A 496 18.31 9.97 14.28
C TRP A 496 17.79 11.13 13.44
N THR A 497 18.53 11.44 12.37
CA THR A 497 18.14 12.38 11.34
C THR A 497 18.57 11.84 9.99
N PRO A 498 17.76 12.02 8.92
CA PRO A 498 18.18 11.62 7.58
C PRO A 498 19.38 12.45 7.09
N SER A 499 20.19 11.87 6.22
CA SER A 499 21.40 12.52 5.68
C SER A 499 21.15 13.48 4.52
N TYR A 500 19.95 13.49 3.93
CA TYR A 500 19.59 14.40 2.85
C TYR A 500 19.00 15.71 3.36
N GLN A 501 19.06 16.75 2.53
CA GLN A 501 18.46 18.05 2.81
C GLN A 501 16.94 17.99 2.71
N ARG A 502 16.27 18.71 3.60
CA ARG A 502 14.81 18.80 3.71
C ARG A 502 14.38 20.26 3.62
N ASP A 503 13.31 20.52 2.87
CA ASP A 503 12.62 21.80 2.88
C ASP A 503 11.47 21.72 3.89
N ILE A 504 11.78 22.01 5.16
CA ILE A 504 10.79 21.96 6.25
C ILE A 504 9.99 23.26 6.27
N LYS A 505 8.66 23.13 6.23
CA LYS A 505 7.71 24.25 6.29
C LYS A 505 7.19 24.42 7.72
N THR A 506 6.36 25.44 7.95
CA THR A 506 5.42 25.36 9.09
C THR A 506 4.32 24.35 8.76
N ALA A 507 3.65 23.79 9.76
CA ALA A 507 2.53 22.87 9.51
C ALA A 507 1.44 23.54 8.64
N GLU A 508 1.14 24.83 8.87
CA GLU A 508 0.16 25.58 8.08
C GLU A 508 0.59 25.72 6.60
N ALA A 509 1.85 26.06 6.37
CA ALA A 509 2.39 26.19 5.02
C ALA A 509 2.51 24.83 4.31
N ALA A 510 2.82 23.76 5.05
CA ALA A 510 2.76 22.40 4.56
C ALA A 510 1.35 22.05 4.08
N ARG A 511 0.32 22.26 4.92
CA ARG A 511 -1.08 22.04 4.53
C ARG A 511 -1.46 22.83 3.27
N ALA A 512 -1.11 24.11 3.20
CA ALA A 512 -1.43 24.94 2.04
C ALA A 512 -0.77 24.42 0.75
N TYR A 513 0.50 24.02 0.84
CA TYR A 513 1.22 23.40 -0.27
C TYR A 513 0.57 22.07 -0.69
N ASP A 514 0.29 21.19 0.27
CA ASP A 514 -0.23 19.84 0.01
C ASP A 514 -1.60 19.88 -0.66
N LEU A 515 -2.51 20.73 -0.17
CA LEU A 515 -3.85 20.87 -0.75
C LEU A 515 -3.81 21.41 -2.19
N ALA A 516 -2.78 22.16 -2.56
CA ALA A 516 -2.60 22.69 -3.90
C ALA A 516 -1.86 21.73 -4.84
N ASN A 517 -1.01 20.85 -4.29
CA ASN A 517 -0.03 20.12 -5.09
C ASN A 517 -0.16 18.60 -5.06
N ALA A 518 -0.65 18.02 -3.97
CA ALA A 518 -0.63 16.58 -3.81
C ALA A 518 -1.70 15.86 -4.66
N GLY A 519 -1.35 14.65 -5.10
CA GLY A 519 -2.19 13.77 -5.89
C GLY A 519 -1.93 13.85 -7.39
N ALA A 520 -2.57 12.95 -8.11
CA ALA A 520 -2.55 12.93 -9.57
C ALA A 520 -3.30 14.14 -10.11
N LYS A 521 -2.71 14.78 -11.13
CA LYS A 521 -3.27 15.93 -11.82
C LYS A 521 -3.68 15.51 -13.22
N THR A 522 -4.84 15.99 -13.66
CA THR A 522 -5.16 15.99 -15.08
C THR A 522 -4.17 16.92 -15.76
N VAL A 523 -3.30 16.37 -16.61
CA VAL A 523 -2.36 17.19 -17.38
C VAL A 523 -3.16 17.74 -18.55
N SER A 524 -3.47 19.03 -18.55
CA SER A 524 -4.20 19.73 -19.62
C SER A 524 -3.26 20.36 -20.63
#